data_AF-A0A420BT38-F1
#
_entry.id   AF-A0A420BT38-F1
#
_cell.length_a   1.000
_cell.length_b   1.000
_cell.length_c   1.000
_cell.angle_alpha   90.00
_cell.angle_beta   90.00
_cell.angle_gamma   90.00
#
_symmetry.space_group_name_H-M   'P 1'
#
loop_
_entity.id
_entity.type
_entity.pdbx_description
1 polymer ?
#
loop_
_entity_poly.entity_id
_entity_poly.type
_entity_poly.pdbx_seq_one_letter_code
_entity_poly.pdbx_strand_id
1 'polypeptide(L)'
;MSSGRVRASPATAGGRWWAWIAGAGMTSAVVSAAVMYPPLRRIRLDPGLALPIMVTASVVAVLALGAAAVVRPAARRTDAAIIATIVAVAMVAAIGYRAGVGTSAGTSFSEAQLRLWFALAVAQVVLLVIIAVRSPRPRRADEVRR
;
A
#
# COMPACT_ATOMS: atom_id res chain seq x y z
N MET A 1 6.15 47.73 3.68
CA MET A 1 6.40 46.36 3.18
C MET A 1 6.04 45.35 4.27
N SER A 2 4.78 44.89 4.33
CA SER A 2 4.35 43.91 5.34
C SER A 2 4.69 42.51 4.85
N SER A 3 5.64 41.86 5.53
CA SER A 3 5.97 40.45 5.34
C SER A 3 4.78 39.60 5.83
N GLY A 4 3.90 39.26 4.90
CA GLY A 4 2.80 38.33 5.11
C GLY A 4 3.34 36.93 5.31
N ARG A 5 3.64 36.57 6.57
CA ARG A 5 3.85 35.16 6.94
C ARG A 5 2.54 34.44 6.72
N VAL A 6 2.41 33.80 5.54
CA VAL A 6 1.38 32.81 5.25
C VAL A 6 1.56 31.68 6.26
N ARG A 7 0.85 31.77 7.40
CA ARG A 7 0.74 30.65 8.34
C ARG A 7 0.04 29.55 7.57
N ALA A 8 0.80 28.54 7.16
CA ALA A 8 0.22 27.32 6.59
C ALA A 8 -0.86 26.84 7.56
N SER A 9 -2.12 26.82 7.12
CA SER A 9 -3.23 26.40 7.97
C SER A 9 -2.94 24.98 8.50
N PRO A 10 -3.16 24.69 9.79
CA PRO A 10 -2.88 23.36 10.36
C PRO A 10 -3.56 22.22 9.59
N ALA A 11 -4.69 22.49 8.92
CA ALA A 11 -5.37 21.58 8.01
C ALA A 11 -4.52 21.14 6.79
N THR A 12 -3.68 22.02 6.23
CA THR A 12 -2.83 21.68 5.08
C THR A 12 -1.62 20.83 5.49
N ALA A 13 -1.10 21.05 6.70
CA ALA A 13 0.00 20.25 7.25
C ALA A 13 -0.44 18.81 7.55
N GLY A 14 -1.61 18.65 8.19
CA GLY A 14 -2.19 17.33 8.48
C GLY A 14 -2.51 16.52 7.22
N GLY A 15 -3.05 17.16 6.18
CA GLY A 15 -3.32 16.50 4.90
C GLY A 15 -2.06 16.05 4.15
N ARG A 16 -0.97 16.81 4.25
CA ARG A 16 0.31 16.45 3.64
C ARG A 16 1.00 15.30 4.38
N TRP A 17 0.98 15.32 5.71
CA TRP A 17 1.53 14.25 6.54
C TRP A 17 0.83 12.92 6.30
N TRP A 18 -0.51 12.92 6.28
CA TRP A 18 -1.30 11.72 5.99
C TRP A 18 -0.92 11.10 4.64
N ALA A 19 -0.75 11.94 3.62
CA ALA A 19 -0.38 11.48 2.28
C ALA A 19 0.99 10.79 2.23
N TRP A 20 1.96 11.30 2.99
CA TRP A 20 3.28 10.68 3.11
C TRP A 20 3.19 9.32 3.77
N ILE A 21 2.44 9.19 4.87
CA ILE A 21 2.23 7.90 5.54
C ILE A 21 1.54 6.91 4.60
N ALA A 22 0.44 7.32 3.97
CA ALA A 22 -0.32 6.45 3.07
C ALA A 22 0.52 6.03 1.86
N GLY A 23 1.27 6.95 1.27
CA GLY A 23 2.19 6.69 0.16
C GLY A 23 3.32 5.73 0.55
N ALA A 24 3.92 5.91 1.73
CA ALA A 24 4.93 4.99 2.25
C ALA A 24 4.35 3.58 2.43
N GLY A 25 3.17 3.47 3.06
CA GLY A 25 2.49 2.18 3.26
C GLY A 25 2.15 1.47 1.95
N MET A 26 1.61 2.20 0.97
CA MET A 26 1.30 1.65 -0.36
C MET A 26 2.56 1.20 -1.10
N THR A 27 3.63 2.00 -1.06
CA THR A 27 4.91 1.65 -1.71
C THR A 27 5.52 0.40 -1.07
N SER A 28 5.52 0.32 0.26
CA SER A 28 6.01 -0.85 0.98
C SER A 28 5.18 -2.11 0.71
N ALA A 29 3.85 -1.99 0.55
CA ALA A 29 3.00 -3.12 0.14
C ALA A 29 3.39 -3.63 -1.26
N VAL A 30 3.60 -2.72 -2.22
CA VAL A 30 4.06 -3.09 -3.57
C VAL A 30 5.43 -3.77 -3.52
N VAL A 31 6.38 -3.27 -2.73
CA VAL A 31 7.69 -3.91 -2.56
C VAL A 31 7.54 -5.31 -1.95
N SER A 32 6.70 -5.48 -0.93
CA SER A 32 6.41 -6.80 -0.34
C SER A 32 5.87 -7.79 -1.38
N ALA A 33 4.91 -7.36 -2.21
CA ALA A 33 4.38 -8.19 -3.30
C ALA A 33 5.42 -8.47 -4.40
N ALA A 34 6.22 -7.48 -4.78
CA ALA A 34 7.21 -7.60 -5.85
C ALA A 34 8.29 -8.64 -5.51
N VAL A 35 8.74 -8.68 -4.25
CA VAL A 35 9.70 -9.69 -3.78
C VAL A 35 9.11 -11.11 -3.83
N MET A 36 7.79 -11.23 -3.80
CA MET A 36 7.08 -12.51 -3.92
C MET A 36 6.69 -12.85 -5.37
N TYR A 37 6.80 -11.94 -6.33
CA TYR A 37 6.50 -12.23 -7.74
C TYR A 37 7.58 -13.12 -8.37
N PRO A 38 7.28 -13.86 -9.46
CA PRO A 38 8.30 -14.62 -10.20
C PRO A 38 9.45 -13.70 -10.62
N PRO A 39 10.71 -14.18 -10.56
CA PRO A 39 11.84 -13.42 -11.06
C PRO A 39 11.62 -13.15 -12.56
N LEU A 40 11.50 -11.87 -12.90
CA LEU A 40 11.50 -11.43 -14.29
C LEU A 40 12.81 -11.91 -14.93
N ARG A 41 12.75 -12.40 -16.19
CA ARG A 41 13.93 -12.92 -16.88
C ARG A 41 15.06 -11.87 -16.78
N ARG A 42 16.20 -12.26 -16.18
CA ARG A 42 17.42 -11.47 -15.91
C ARG A 42 17.48 -10.66 -14.60
N ILE A 43 16.42 -10.58 -13.81
CA ILE A 43 16.46 -9.96 -12.47
C ILE A 43 16.27 -11.05 -11.43
N ARG A 44 17.38 -11.49 -10.81
CA ARG A 44 17.35 -12.38 -9.65
C ARG A 44 17.72 -11.58 -8.42
N LEU A 45 16.76 -11.42 -7.52
CA LEU A 45 17.06 -10.95 -6.18
C LEU A 45 17.84 -12.05 -5.45
N ASP A 46 18.88 -11.67 -4.72
CA ASP A 46 19.58 -12.61 -3.84
C ASP A 46 18.59 -13.15 -2.79
N PRO A 47 18.40 -14.48 -2.70
CA PRO A 47 17.68 -15.15 -1.62
C PRO A 47 17.91 -14.59 -0.22
N GLY A 48 19.17 -14.25 0.11
CA GLY A 48 19.57 -13.74 1.42
C GLY A 48 19.06 -12.33 1.70
N LEU A 49 18.81 -11.53 0.66
CA LEU A 49 18.27 -10.18 0.76
C LEU A 49 16.74 -10.14 0.60
N ALA A 50 16.17 -11.09 -0.13
CA ALA A 50 14.72 -11.15 -0.37
C ALA A 50 13.92 -11.27 0.94
N LEU A 51 14.37 -12.09 1.88
CA LEU A 51 13.69 -12.28 3.17
C LEU A 51 13.65 -11.01 4.03
N PRO A 52 14.80 -10.37 4.35
CA PRO A 52 14.81 -9.11 5.09
C PRO A 52 13.95 -8.04 4.43
N ILE A 53 14.07 -7.85 3.11
CA ILE A 53 13.30 -6.85 2.37
C ILE A 53 11.80 -7.15 2.47
N MET A 54 11.39 -8.41 2.28
CA MET A 54 9.99 -8.82 2.40
C MET A 54 9.45 -8.54 3.81
N VAL A 55 10.15 -8.94 4.87
CA VAL A 55 9.71 -8.73 6.26
C VAL A 55 9.62 -7.23 6.55
N THR A 56 10.68 -6.48 6.31
CA THR A 56 10.74 -5.04 6.59
C THR A 56 9.67 -4.29 5.81
N ALA A 57 9.52 -4.56 4.51
CA ALA A 57 8.49 -3.93 3.68
C ALA A 57 7.09 -4.27 4.20
N SER A 58 6.84 -5.53 4.57
CA SER A 58 5.52 -5.94 5.08
C SER A 58 5.18 -5.28 6.42
N VAL A 59 6.14 -5.20 7.34
CA VAL A 59 5.96 -4.53 8.64
C VAL A 59 5.71 -3.04 8.44
N VAL A 60 6.51 -2.36 7.62
CA VAL A 60 6.33 -0.94 7.31
C VAL A 60 4.98 -0.70 6.65
N ALA A 61 4.57 -1.57 5.70
CA ALA A 61 3.27 -1.47 5.05
C ALA A 61 2.12 -1.56 6.06
N VAL A 62 2.13 -2.57 6.94
CA VAL A 62 1.07 -2.74 7.95
C VAL A 62 1.00 -1.53 8.90
N LEU A 63 2.14 -1.07 9.40
CA LEU A 63 2.18 0.07 10.34
C LEU A 63 1.73 1.37 9.68
N ALA A 64 2.25 1.68 8.49
CA ALA A 64 1.94 2.91 7.79
C ALA A 64 0.49 2.91 7.28
N LEU A 65 0.03 1.82 6.66
CA LEU A 65 -1.37 1.69 6.24
C LEU A 65 -2.32 1.69 7.44
N GLY A 66 -1.94 1.06 8.56
CA GLY A 66 -2.70 1.09 9.81
C GLY A 66 -2.85 2.51 10.34
N ALA A 67 -1.74 3.26 10.43
CA ALA A 67 -1.76 4.67 10.83
C ALA A 67 -2.61 5.52 9.87
N ALA A 68 -2.46 5.33 8.56
CA ALA A 68 -3.25 6.03 7.55
C ALA A 68 -4.75 5.67 7.59
N ALA A 69 -5.09 4.43 7.96
CA ALA A 69 -6.47 3.98 8.09
C ALA A 69 -7.15 4.56 9.35
N VAL A 70 -6.40 4.72 10.45
CA VAL A 70 -6.88 5.33 11.69
C VAL A 70 -7.02 6.84 11.55
N VAL A 71 -6.01 7.51 10.98
CA VAL A 71 -6.02 8.97 10.80
C VAL A 71 -6.88 9.31 9.59
N ARG A 72 -7.98 10.03 9.80
CA ARG A 72 -8.88 10.44 8.71
C ARG A 72 -8.17 11.47 7.81
N PRO A 73 -8.24 11.34 6.47
CA PRO A 73 -7.63 12.33 5.59
C PRO A 73 -8.26 13.70 5.79
N ALA A 74 -7.43 14.74 5.95
CA ALA A 74 -7.88 16.12 6.19
C ALA A 74 -8.61 16.74 4.98
N ALA A 75 -8.53 16.13 3.80
CA ALA A 75 -9.21 16.57 2.58
C ALA A 75 -9.70 15.37 1.76
N ARG A 76 -10.74 15.58 0.92
CA ARG A 76 -11.20 14.57 -0.05
C ARG A 76 -10.10 14.35 -1.10
N ARG A 77 -9.28 13.30 -0.93
CA ARG A 77 -8.28 12.90 -1.92
C ARG A 77 -8.78 11.69 -2.70
N THR A 78 -9.33 11.95 -3.88
CA THR A 78 -9.83 10.91 -4.79
C THR A 78 -8.70 10.00 -5.29
N ASP A 79 -7.52 10.55 -5.52
CA ASP A 79 -6.37 9.80 -6.06
C ASP A 79 -5.87 8.71 -5.10
N ALA A 80 -5.91 8.97 -3.79
CA ALA A 80 -5.47 8.00 -2.79
C ALA A 80 -6.36 6.74 -2.79
N ALA A 81 -7.67 6.90 -3.03
CA ALA A 81 -8.60 5.79 -3.15
C ALA A 81 -8.28 4.92 -4.36
N ILE A 82 -8.00 5.57 -5.50
CA ILE A 82 -7.67 4.90 -6.76
C ILE A 82 -6.36 4.13 -6.62
N ILE A 83 -5.31 4.78 -6.11
CA ILE A 83 -4.00 4.14 -5.91
C ILE A 83 -4.13 2.99 -4.91
N ALA A 84 -4.82 3.17 -3.79
CA ALA A 84 -5.03 2.08 -2.82
C ALA A 84 -5.76 0.89 -3.46
N THR A 85 -6.74 1.15 -4.33
CA THR A 85 -7.47 0.11 -5.07
C THR A 85 -6.54 -0.63 -6.03
N ILE A 86 -5.71 0.09 -6.80
CA ILE A 86 -4.73 -0.52 -7.72
C ILE A 86 -3.75 -1.41 -6.95
N VAL A 87 -3.22 -0.91 -5.83
CA VAL A 87 -2.29 -1.66 -4.98
C VAL A 87 -2.97 -2.89 -4.37
N ALA A 88 -4.23 -2.77 -3.93
CA ALA A 88 -4.99 -3.92 -3.42
C ALA A 88 -5.17 -5.01 -4.48
N VAL A 89 -5.51 -4.64 -5.71
CA VAL A 89 -5.64 -5.59 -6.83
C VAL A 89 -4.29 -6.26 -7.13
N ALA A 90 -3.20 -5.49 -7.15
CA ALA A 90 -1.86 -6.04 -7.35
C ALA A 90 -1.47 -7.03 -6.23
N MET A 91 -1.78 -6.71 -4.97
CA MET A 91 -1.58 -7.59 -3.82
C MET A 91 -2.38 -8.89 -3.95
N VAL A 92 -3.66 -8.81 -4.33
CA VAL A 92 -4.50 -9.99 -4.55
C VAL A 92 -3.94 -10.87 -5.67
N ALA A 93 -3.46 -10.28 -6.76
CA ALA A 93 -2.81 -11.01 -7.83
C ALA A 93 -1.52 -11.72 -7.36
N ALA A 94 -0.71 -11.06 -6.54
CA ALA A 94 0.50 -11.65 -5.95
C ALA A 94 0.18 -12.82 -4.99
N ILE A 95 -0.86 -12.65 -4.16
CA ILE A 95 -1.37 -13.71 -3.28
C ILE A 95 -1.85 -14.90 -4.11
N GLY A 96 -2.65 -14.66 -5.15
CA GLY A 96 -3.17 -15.70 -6.04
C GLY A 96 -2.05 -16.47 -6.75
N TYR A 97 -1.05 -15.76 -7.28
CA TYR A 97 0.13 -16.38 -7.86
C TYR A 97 0.84 -17.29 -6.86
N ARG A 98 1.12 -16.80 -5.64
CA ARG A 98 1.81 -17.58 -4.62
C ARG A 98 1.00 -18.75 -4.09
N ALA A 99 -0.32 -18.63 -4.04
CA ALA A 99 -1.20 -19.73 -3.63
C ALA A 99 -1.16 -20.87 -4.66
N GLY A 100 -1.07 -20.57 -5.95
CA GLY A 100 -0.96 -21.57 -7.00
C GLY A 100 0.44 -22.19 -7.12
N VAL A 101 1.49 -21.39 -6.91
CA VAL A 101 2.88 -21.83 -7.12
C VAL A 101 3.54 -22.41 -5.87
N GLY A 102 3.13 -21.98 -4.68
CA GLY A 102 3.72 -22.41 -3.41
C GLY A 102 5.23 -22.10 -3.32
N THR A 103 5.99 -23.07 -2.82
CA THR A 103 7.46 -23.01 -2.68
C THR A 103 8.19 -23.57 -3.90
N SER A 104 7.46 -24.09 -4.89
CA SER A 104 7.99 -24.98 -5.93
C SER A 104 8.71 -24.27 -7.10
N ALA A 105 8.58 -22.94 -7.26
CA ALA A 105 9.17 -22.20 -8.38
C ALA A 105 10.62 -21.71 -8.17
N GLY A 106 11.44 -22.49 -7.46
CA GLY A 106 12.86 -22.14 -7.24
C GLY A 106 13.04 -20.93 -6.33
N THR A 107 12.07 -20.66 -5.47
CA THR A 107 12.15 -19.58 -4.48
C THR A 107 12.66 -20.14 -3.16
N SER A 108 13.66 -19.50 -2.57
CA SER A 108 14.33 -19.89 -1.33
C SER A 108 13.49 -19.74 -0.05
N PHE A 109 12.17 -19.61 -0.16
CA PHE A 109 11.29 -19.37 0.98
C PHE A 109 10.82 -20.69 1.58
N SER A 110 10.89 -20.79 2.91
CA SER A 110 10.26 -21.90 3.64
C SER A 110 8.74 -21.74 3.67
N GLU A 111 8.03 -22.84 3.91
CA GLU A 111 6.56 -22.82 4.03
C GLU A 111 6.09 -21.88 5.15
N ALA A 112 6.82 -21.83 6.27
CA ALA A 112 6.53 -20.94 7.39
C ALA A 112 6.64 -19.46 6.98
N GLN A 113 7.65 -19.10 6.19
CA GLN A 113 7.84 -17.74 5.68
C GLN A 113 6.74 -17.36 4.69
N LEU A 114 6.32 -18.30 3.83
CA LEU A 114 5.22 -18.09 2.91
C LEU A 114 3.89 -17.87 3.64
N ARG A 115 3.61 -18.68 4.67
CA ARG A 115 2.42 -18.50 5.53
C ARG A 115 2.43 -17.16 6.28
N LEU A 116 3.58 -16.77 6.82
CA LEU A 116 3.74 -15.45 7.46
C LEU A 116 3.47 -14.33 6.48
N TRP A 117 4.03 -14.41 5.26
CA TRP A 117 3.78 -13.43 4.23
C TRP A 117 2.30 -13.36 3.86
N PHE A 118 1.61 -14.49 3.70
CA PHE A 118 0.16 -14.49 3.43
C PHE A 118 -0.63 -13.76 4.51
N ALA A 119 -0.33 -14.00 5.79
CA ALA A 119 -1.00 -13.30 6.89
C ALA A 119 -0.79 -11.78 6.81
N LEU A 120 0.43 -11.33 6.54
CA LEU A 120 0.76 -9.92 6.38
C LEU A 120 0.14 -9.31 5.12
N ALA A 121 0.14 -10.05 4.00
CA ALA A 121 -0.41 -9.61 2.73
C ALA A 121 -1.93 -9.43 2.81
N VAL A 122 -2.64 -10.36 3.46
CA VAL A 122 -4.09 -10.24 3.71
C VAL A 122 -4.37 -9.01 4.59
N ALA A 123 -3.59 -8.79 5.65
CA ALA A 123 -3.74 -7.60 6.49
C ALA A 123 -3.54 -6.30 5.68
N GLN A 124 -2.54 -6.25 4.79
CA GLN A 124 -2.32 -5.11 3.89
C GLN A 124 -3.51 -4.88 2.95
N VAL A 125 -4.07 -5.94 2.35
CA VAL A 125 -5.26 -5.83 1.48
C VAL A 125 -6.44 -5.24 2.25
N VAL A 126 -6.71 -5.73 3.47
CA VAL A 126 -7.80 -5.20 4.30
C VAL A 126 -7.60 -3.72 4.59
N LEU A 127 -6.38 -3.31 4.96
CA LEU A 127 -6.08 -1.90 5.23
C LEU A 127 -6.22 -1.01 3.99
N LEU A 128 -5.80 -1.49 2.82
CA LEU A 128 -5.98 -0.77 1.54
C LEU A 128 -7.46 -0.60 1.21
N VAL A 129 -8.28 -1.62 1.41
CA VAL A 129 -9.74 -1.54 1.23
C VAL A 129 -10.35 -0.52 2.20
N ILE A 130 -9.94 -0.51 3.47
CA ILE A 130 -10.40 0.49 4.45
C ILE A 130 -10.07 1.90 3.97
N ILE A 131 -8.84 2.14 3.50
CA ILE A 131 -8.40 3.44 2.97
C ILE A 131 -9.22 3.82 1.73
N ALA A 132 -9.45 2.88 0.80
CA ALA A 132 -10.22 3.11 -0.41
C ALA A 132 -11.69 3.47 -0.12
N VAL A 133 -12.33 2.77 0.82
CA VAL A 133 -13.74 3.00 1.20
C VAL A 133 -13.91 4.30 1.99
N ARG A 134 -12.95 4.63 2.88
CA ARG A 134 -13.01 5.86 3.70
C ARG A 134 -12.68 7.12 2.92
N SER A 135 -12.05 6.99 1.76
CA SER A 135 -11.76 8.13 0.87
C SER A 135 -13.05 8.60 0.18
N PRO A 136 -13.51 9.84 0.40
CA PRO A 136 -14.79 10.29 -0.12
C PRO A 136 -14.80 10.25 -1.66
N ARG A 137 -15.74 9.49 -2.24
CA ARG A 137 -15.97 9.49 -3.69
C ARG A 137 -16.39 10.89 -4.14
N PRO A 138 -15.88 11.40 -5.27
CA PRO A 138 -16.45 12.60 -5.87
C PRO A 138 -17.93 12.30 -6.15
N ARG A 139 -18.82 13.18 -5.67
CA ARG A 139 -20.22 13.18 -6.14
C ARG A 139 -20.08 13.38 -7.65
N ARG A 140 -20.51 12.39 -8.45
CA ARG A 140 -20.67 12.58 -9.89
C ARG A 140 -21.45 13.86 -10.09
N ALA A 141 -20.97 14.70 -10.99
CA ALA A 141 -21.66 15.88 -11.45
C ALA A 141 -22.97 15.46 -12.14
N ASP A 142 -24.01 15.16 -11.35
CA ASP A 142 -25.37 14.93 -11.84
C ASP A 142 -26.15 16.27 -11.97
N GLU A 143 -25.45 17.40 -11.93
CA GLU A 143 -26.01 18.76 -12.08
C GLU A 143 -25.63 19.43 -13.41
N VAL A 144 -25.21 18.66 -14.42
CA VAL A 144 -25.04 19.19 -15.80
C VAL A 144 -26.32 19.01 -16.63
N ARG A 145 -27.42 18.48 -16.07
CA ARG A 145 -28.68 18.23 -16.80
C ARG A 145 -29.96 18.40 -15.97
N ARG A 146 -30.13 19.52 -15.24
CA ARG A 146 -31.47 20.05 -14.96
C ARG A 146 -31.48 21.56 -15.02
#